data_AF-A0A415EJ35-F1
#
_entry.id   AF-A0A415EJ35-F1
#
_cell.length_a   1.000
_cell.length_b   1.000
_cell.length_c   1.000
_cell.angle_alpha   90.00
_cell.angle_beta   90.00
_cell.angle_gamma   90.00
#
_symmetry.space_group_name_H-M   'P 1'
#
loop_
_entity.id
_entity.type
_entity.pdbx_description
1 polymer ?
#
loop_
_entity_poly.entity_id
_entity_poly.type
_entity_poly.pdbx_seq_one_letter_code
_entity_poly.pdbx_strand_id
1 'polypeptide(L)'
;MSQKHYSQLSSYLRLTNSILKYINENVDNSSERKNYLVFLRANMDENELLTLFYISTFGDPRNGLKKQLQNTDFFGIKEELVTDFDLAQPQHFNKHRLLWAEEDLKLMQCYSK
;
A
#
# COMPACT_ATOMS: atom_id res chain seq x y z
N MET A 1 -16.10 4.52 -17.30
CA MET A 1 -14.75 3.89 -17.40
C MET A 1 -14.79 2.83 -18.50
N SER A 2 -13.93 2.90 -19.52
CA SER A 2 -13.96 1.92 -20.62
C SER A 2 -13.27 0.60 -20.23
N GLN A 3 -13.67 -0.51 -20.86
CA GLN A 3 -13.14 -1.86 -20.59
C GLN A 3 -11.60 -1.95 -20.68
N LYS A 4 -10.99 -1.11 -21.54
CA LYS A 4 -9.53 -0.99 -21.68
C LYS A 4 -8.85 -0.50 -20.40
N HIS A 5 -9.44 0.46 -19.70
CA HIS A 5 -8.86 1.04 -18.48
C HIS A 5 -8.91 0.02 -17.33
N TYR A 6 -9.99 -0.76 -17.24
CA TYR A 6 -10.09 -1.87 -16.29
C TYR A 6 -9.03 -2.96 -16.54
N SER A 7 -8.80 -3.30 -17.81
CA SER A 7 -7.78 -4.29 -18.18
C SER A 7 -6.36 -3.84 -17.80
N GLN A 8 -6.03 -2.57 -18.02
CA GLN A 8 -4.74 -1.99 -17.65
C GLN A 8 -4.54 -1.98 -16.13
N LEU A 9 -5.53 -1.51 -15.37
CA LEU A 9 -5.47 -1.52 -13.90
C LEU A 9 -5.34 -2.95 -13.36
N SER A 10 -6.08 -3.92 -13.90
CA SER A 10 -5.96 -5.32 -13.49
C SER A 10 -4.57 -5.89 -13.74
N SER A 11 -3.96 -5.57 -14.90
CA SER A 11 -2.59 -5.99 -15.20
C SER A 11 -1.56 -5.33 -14.30
N TYR A 12 -1.71 -4.04 -14.00
CA TYR A 12 -0.88 -3.33 -13.04
C TYR A 12 -0.93 -4.00 -11.65
N LEU A 13 -2.13 -4.24 -11.12
CA LEU A 13 -2.29 -4.86 -9.79
C LEU A 13 -1.72 -6.28 -9.73
N ARG A 14 -1.86 -7.06 -10.80
CA ARG A 14 -1.24 -8.39 -10.89
C ARG A 14 0.28 -8.30 -10.84
N LEU A 15 0.88 -7.39 -11.61
CA LEU A 15 2.32 -7.18 -11.61
C LEU A 15 2.82 -6.76 -10.22
N THR A 16 2.18 -5.75 -9.61
CA THR A 16 2.53 -5.28 -8.28
C THR A 16 2.43 -6.40 -7.23
N ASN A 17 1.35 -7.18 -7.26
CA ASN A 17 1.19 -8.33 -6.36
C ASN A 17 2.27 -9.40 -6.58
N SER A 18 2.64 -9.68 -7.83
CA SER A 18 3.72 -10.63 -8.15
C SER A 18 5.08 -10.15 -7.63
N ILE A 19 5.40 -8.86 -7.75
CA ILE A 19 6.64 -8.29 -7.21
C ILE A 19 6.66 -8.37 -5.69
N LEU A 20 5.59 -7.92 -5.02
CA LEU A 20 5.47 -7.99 -3.56
C LEU A 20 5.62 -9.43 -3.06
N LYS A 21 4.93 -10.38 -3.70
CA LYS A 21 5.03 -11.80 -3.36
C LYS A 21 6.46 -12.31 -3.53
N TYR A 22 7.13 -11.99 -4.64
CA TYR A 22 8.50 -12.42 -4.87
C TYR A 22 9.44 -11.90 -3.78
N ILE A 23 9.37 -10.59 -3.46
CA ILE A 23 10.17 -9.97 -2.40
C ILE A 23 9.91 -10.64 -1.05
N ASN A 24 8.63 -10.85 -0.68
CA ASN A 24 8.26 -11.42 0.60
C ASN A 24 8.67 -12.89 0.77
N GLU A 25 8.62 -13.68 -0.30
CA GLU A 25 8.88 -15.13 -0.25
C GLU A 25 10.34 -15.50 -0.50
N ASN A 26 11.14 -14.62 -1.12
CA ASN A 26 12.51 -14.95 -1.55
C ASN A 26 13.61 -14.09 -0.89
N VAL A 27 13.26 -13.06 -0.11
CA VAL A 27 14.23 -12.22 0.60
C VAL A 27 14.18 -12.51 2.10
N ASP A 28 15.09 -13.36 2.57
CA ASP A 28 15.16 -13.81 3.95
C ASP A 28 15.57 -12.69 4.92
N ASN A 29 16.51 -11.85 4.50
CA ASN A 29 16.99 -10.74 5.31
C ASN A 29 15.90 -9.67 5.46
N SER A 30 15.45 -9.42 6.69
CA SER A 30 14.35 -8.49 6.97
C SER A 30 14.67 -7.04 6.61
N SER A 31 15.92 -6.61 6.77
CA SER A 31 16.37 -5.26 6.42
C SER A 31 16.42 -5.08 4.91
N GLU A 32 16.96 -6.07 4.19
CA GLU A 32 17.00 -6.06 2.73
C GLU A 32 15.59 -6.07 2.13
N ARG A 33 14.71 -6.92 2.67
CA ARG A 33 13.30 -6.96 2.26
C ARG A 33 12.62 -5.61 2.46
N LYS A 34 12.84 -4.96 3.62
CA LYS A 34 12.32 -3.61 3.89
C LYS A 34 12.83 -2.61 2.86
N ASN A 35 14.12 -2.66 2.50
CA ASN A 35 14.71 -1.76 1.49
C ASN A 35 14.06 -1.94 0.11
N TYR A 36 13.82 -3.18 -0.33
CA TYR A 36 13.13 -3.42 -1.61
C TYR A 36 11.68 -2.92 -1.62
N LEU A 37 10.95 -3.09 -0.51
CA LEU A 37 9.59 -2.58 -0.38
C LEU A 37 9.56 -1.05 -0.38
N VAL A 38 10.49 -0.41 0.33
CA VAL A 38 10.65 1.06 0.32
C VAL A 38 11.01 1.55 -1.08
N PHE A 39 11.92 0.86 -1.78
CA PHE A 39 12.27 1.18 -3.16
C PHE A 39 11.06 1.07 -4.10
N LEU A 40 10.28 0.00 -4.01
CA LEU A 40 9.08 -0.19 -4.81
C LEU A 40 8.07 0.95 -4.57
N ARG A 41 7.81 1.29 -3.30
CA ARG A 41 6.92 2.39 -2.91
C ARG A 41 7.39 3.74 -3.45
N ALA A 42 8.69 4.03 -3.39
CA ALA A 42 9.26 5.29 -3.87
C ALA A 42 9.10 5.49 -5.39
N ASN A 43 8.83 4.41 -6.13
CA ASN A 43 8.55 4.44 -7.57
C ASN A 43 7.04 4.45 -7.90
N MET A 44 6.16 4.52 -6.90
CA MET A 44 4.72 4.67 -7.09
C MET A 44 4.31 6.12 -6.86
N ASP A 45 3.41 6.62 -7.70
CA ASP A 45 2.75 7.88 -7.42
C ASP A 45 1.68 7.71 -6.31
N GLU A 46 1.21 8.85 -5.82
CA GLU A 46 0.19 8.90 -4.76
C GLU A 46 -1.12 8.19 -5.15
N ASN A 47 -1.57 8.31 -6.41
CA ASN A 47 -2.79 7.65 -6.87
C ASN A 47 -2.62 6.14 -6.86
N GLU A 48 -1.46 5.67 -7.30
CA GLU A 48 -1.12 4.25 -7.32
C GLU A 48 -1.09 3.69 -5.90
N LEU A 49 -0.47 4.41 -4.96
CA LEU A 49 -0.39 4.03 -3.55
C LEU A 49 -1.79 3.93 -2.91
N LEU A 50 -2.62 4.96 -3.06
CA LEU A 50 -3.98 4.98 -2.52
C LEU A 50 -4.87 3.93 -3.18
N THR A 51 -4.75 3.73 -4.50
CA THR A 51 -5.46 2.67 -5.21
C THR A 51 -5.08 1.29 -4.68
N LEU A 52 -3.80 1.06 -4.44
CA LEU A 52 -3.31 -0.19 -3.87
C LEU A 52 -3.90 -0.44 -2.47
N PHE A 53 -3.92 0.60 -1.63
CA PHE A 53 -4.54 0.54 -0.30
C PHE A 53 -6.03 0.18 -0.35
N TYR A 54 -6.83 0.86 -1.18
CA TYR A 54 -8.27 0.58 -1.24
C TYR A 54 -8.55 -0.81 -1.79
N ILE A 55 -7.78 -1.26 -2.79
CA ILE A 55 -7.95 -2.59 -3.37
C ILE A 55 -7.48 -3.68 -2.41
N SER A 56 -6.41 -3.48 -1.66
CA SER A 56 -5.97 -4.45 -0.66
C SER A 56 -6.93 -4.53 0.53
N THR A 57 -7.54 -3.41 0.91
CA THR A 57 -8.38 -3.31 2.11
C THR A 57 -9.81 -3.75 1.85
N PHE A 58 -10.40 -3.33 0.74
CA PHE A 58 -11.82 -3.51 0.42
C PHE A 58 -12.08 -4.35 -0.84
N GLY A 59 -11.04 -4.69 -1.61
CA GLY A 59 -11.15 -5.52 -2.81
C GLY A 59 -11.32 -7.02 -2.51
N ASP A 60 -11.35 -7.83 -3.57
CA ASP A 60 -11.51 -9.29 -3.44
C ASP A 60 -10.33 -9.91 -2.64
N PRO A 61 -10.61 -10.56 -1.49
CA PRO A 61 -9.58 -11.19 -0.67
C PRO A 61 -8.75 -12.25 -1.40
N ARG A 62 -9.32 -12.89 -2.44
CA ARG A 62 -8.65 -13.93 -3.23
C ARG A 62 -7.47 -13.42 -4.05
N ASN A 63 -7.35 -12.10 -4.23
CA ASN A 63 -6.22 -11.50 -4.95
C ASN A 63 -4.90 -11.60 -4.17
N GLY A 64 -4.95 -11.91 -2.87
CA GLY A 64 -3.76 -12.12 -2.03
C GLY A 64 -2.97 -10.84 -1.69
N LEU A 65 -3.30 -9.71 -2.30
CA LEU A 65 -2.59 -8.45 -2.14
C LEU A 65 -2.54 -7.98 -0.68
N LYS A 66 -3.67 -8.09 0.05
CA LYS A 66 -3.72 -7.79 1.49
C LYS A 66 -2.67 -8.58 2.26
N LYS A 67 -2.56 -9.88 2.00
CA LYS A 67 -1.59 -10.76 2.67
C LYS A 67 -0.16 -10.33 2.39
N GLN A 68 0.13 -9.83 1.19
CA GLN A 68 1.48 -9.38 0.82
C GLN A 68 1.87 -8.05 1.47
N LEU A 69 0.89 -7.20 1.79
CA LEU A 69 1.13 -5.90 2.42
C LEU A 69 1.03 -5.96 3.96
N GLN A 70 0.37 -6.98 4.50
CA GLN A 70 0.24 -7.19 5.94
C GLN A 70 1.60 -7.41 6.61
N ASN A 71 1.76 -6.83 7.80
CA ASN A 71 2.99 -6.83 8.58
C ASN A 71 4.17 -6.16 7.85
N THR A 72 3.88 -5.14 7.04
CA THR A 72 4.88 -4.31 6.35
C THR A 72 4.58 -2.84 6.57
N ASP A 73 5.63 -2.01 6.59
CA ASP A 73 5.49 -0.55 6.69
C ASP A 73 5.25 0.10 5.31
N PHE A 74 4.61 -0.63 4.37
CA PHE A 74 4.51 -0.21 2.98
C PHE A 74 3.76 1.12 2.83
N PHE A 75 2.67 1.33 3.58
CA PHE A 75 1.93 2.59 3.55
C PHE A 75 2.51 3.68 4.47
N GLY A 76 3.48 3.33 5.30
CA GLY A 76 4.07 4.18 6.34
C GLY A 76 4.26 3.42 7.65
N ILE A 77 5.10 3.95 8.53
CA ILE A 77 5.17 3.49 9.93
C ILE A 77 4.06 4.14 10.76
N LYS A 78 3.70 3.55 11.90
CA LYS A 78 2.58 4.04 12.73
C LYS A 78 2.75 5.50 13.15
N GLU A 79 3.99 5.91 13.40
CA GLU A 79 4.36 7.28 13.79
C GLU A 79 4.17 8.30 12.66
N GLU A 80 4.19 7.86 11.39
CA GLU A 80 3.93 8.71 10.22
C GLU A 80 2.44 8.79 9.89
N LEU A 81 1.67 7.78 10.30
CA LEU A 81 0.23 7.64 10.01
C LEU A 81 -0.63 8.26 11.11
N VAL A 82 -0.28 9.47 11.57
CA VAL A 82 -0.98 10.14 12.69
C VAL A 82 -2.40 10.51 12.27
N THR A 83 -3.38 10.15 13.10
CA THR A 83 -4.81 10.45 12.84
C THR A 83 -5.19 11.88 13.18
N ASP A 84 -4.38 12.57 13.99
CA ASP A 84 -4.54 13.98 14.29
C ASP A 84 -4.23 14.81 13.04
N PHE A 85 -5.28 15.46 12.54
CA PHE A 85 -5.25 16.22 11.31
C PHE A 85 -4.40 17.50 11.36
N ASP A 86 -4.07 17.99 12.54
CA ASP A 86 -3.32 19.24 12.68
C ASP A 86 -1.83 19.02 12.99
N LEU A 87 -1.42 17.79 13.34
CA LEU A 87 -0.07 17.52 13.84
C LEU A 87 0.93 17.04 12.78
N ALA A 88 0.51 16.24 11.79
CA ALA A 88 1.43 15.71 10.79
C ALA A 88 0.76 15.32 9.47
N GLN A 89 1.53 15.39 8.39
CA GLN A 89 1.16 14.92 7.06
C GLN A 89 1.89 13.59 6.80
N PRO A 90 1.20 12.52 6.36
CA PRO A 90 1.87 11.30 5.92
C PRO A 90 2.90 11.61 4.82
N GLN A 91 4.06 10.97 4.87
CA GLN A 91 5.16 11.27 3.94
C GLN A 91 4.85 10.90 2.48
N HIS A 92 4.02 9.86 2.27
CA HIS A 92 3.84 9.24 0.95
C HIS A 92 2.57 9.66 0.22
N PHE A 93 1.65 10.35 0.91
CA PHE A 93 0.39 10.78 0.33
C PHE A 93 -0.23 11.94 1.14
N ASN A 94 -1.11 12.65 0.45
CA ASN A 94 -1.94 13.69 0.98
C ASN A 94 -3.19 13.08 1.65
N LYS A 95 -3.27 13.14 2.98
CA LYS A 95 -4.41 12.71 3.78
C LYS A 95 -5.76 13.29 3.34
N HIS A 96 -5.80 14.46 2.71
CA HIS A 96 -7.04 15.05 2.17
C HIS A 96 -7.56 14.31 0.93
N ARG A 97 -6.78 13.37 0.37
CA ARG A 97 -7.18 12.52 -0.76
C ARG A 97 -7.75 11.18 -0.31
N LEU A 98 -7.74 10.90 1.00
CA LEU A 98 -8.39 9.74 1.57
C LEU A 98 -9.92 9.93 1.53
N LEU A 99 -10.64 8.83 1.33
CA LEU A 99 -12.11 8.79 1.35
C LEU A 99 -12.65 8.96 2.76
N TRP A 100 -12.04 8.28 3.74
CA TRP A 100 -12.39 8.35 5.16
C TRP A 100 -11.12 8.50 5.96
N ALA A 101 -10.59 9.71 6.02
CA ALA A 101 -9.19 9.88 6.39
C ALA A 101 -8.77 9.32 7.76
N GLU A 102 -9.58 9.50 8.81
CA GLU A 102 -9.25 8.92 10.12
C GLU A 102 -9.30 7.39 10.11
N GLU A 103 -10.36 6.81 9.55
CA GLU A 103 -10.54 5.36 9.44
C GLU A 103 -9.48 4.72 8.53
N ASP A 104 -9.19 5.36 7.41
CA ASP A 104 -8.20 4.91 6.42
C ASP A 104 -6.80 4.90 7.04
N LEU A 105 -6.43 5.95 7.78
CA LEU A 105 -5.15 5.98 8.51
C LEU A 105 -5.07 4.88 9.57
N LYS A 106 -6.14 4.66 10.36
CA LYS A 106 -6.22 3.55 11.32
C LYS A 106 -6.07 2.19 10.63
N LEU A 107 -6.72 2.00 9.49
CA LEU A 107 -6.61 0.78 8.69
C LEU A 107 -5.19 0.59 8.15
N MET A 108 -4.54 1.64 7.67
CA MET A 108 -3.13 1.59 7.24
C MET A 108 -2.19 1.21 8.40
N GLN A 109 -2.41 1.76 9.61
CA GLN A 109 -1.66 1.36 10.80
C GLN A 109 -1.80 -0.13 11.13
N CYS A 110 -2.92 -0.76 10.79
CA CYS A 110 -3.11 -2.22 10.96
C CYS A 110 -2.29 -3.06 9.97
N TYR A 111 -1.73 -2.49 8.90
CA TYR A 111 -0.76 -3.17 8.04
C TYR A 111 0.64 -3.16 8.62
N SER A 112 1.00 -2.09 9.35
CA SER A 112 2.35 -1.88 9.87
C SER A 112 2.66 -2.77 11.07
N LYS A 113 3.91 -3.23 11.17
CA LYS A 113 4.35 -4.11 12.27
C LYS A 113 4.48 -3.36 13.59
#